data_AF-A0AAU6E8Z5-F1
#
_entry.id   AF-A0AAU6E8Z5-F1
#
_cell.length_a   1.000
_cell.length_b   1.000
_cell.length_c   1.000
_cell.angle_alpha   90.00
_cell.angle_beta   90.00
_cell.angle_gamma   90.00
#
_symmetry.space_group_name_H-M   'P 1'
#
loop_
_entity.id
_entity.type
_entity.pdbx_description
1 polymer ?
#
loop_
_entity_poly.entity_id
_entity_poly.type
_entity_poly.pdbx_seq_one_letter_code
_entity_poly.pdbx_strand_id
1 'polypeptide(L)' 'MDRRALPDGVTGCPSVQLAAYRPAWSHLASVPLDRVSAAFHYVLLNETVRPVNLLDERGLVTLVGSVPALG' A
#
# COMPACT_ATOMS: atom_id res chain seq x y z
N MET A 1 -9.42 16.23 -19.51
CA MET A 1 -8.70 15.03 -19.00
C MET A 1 -7.33 15.48 -18.54
N ASP A 2 -7.25 16.09 -17.35
CA ASP A 2 -5.97 16.33 -16.67
C ASP A 2 -6.11 15.67 -15.29
N ARG A 3 -5.44 14.52 -15.11
CA ARG A 3 -5.26 13.89 -13.81
C ARG A 3 -3.80 14.07 -13.43
N ARG A 4 -3.38 15.28 -13.07
CA ARG A 4 -2.05 15.49 -12.50
C ARG A 4 -2.13 15.81 -11.01
N ALA A 5 -2.18 14.74 -10.20
CA ALA A 5 -1.69 14.64 -8.82
C ALA A 5 -1.55 13.14 -8.51
N LEU A 6 -0.42 12.64 -8.01
CA LEU A 6 0.06 12.86 -6.63
C LEU A 6 1.60 12.80 -6.55
N PRO A 7 2.23 13.83 -5.97
CA PRO A 7 2.91 13.70 -4.67
C PRO A 7 2.36 14.78 -3.69
N ASP A 8 2.19 14.64 -2.38
CA ASP A 8 2.64 13.70 -1.34
C ASP A 8 1.58 12.65 -0.92
N GLY A 9 2.05 11.56 -0.28
CA GLY A 9 1.24 10.67 0.54
C GLY A 9 0.12 9.95 -0.20
N VAL A 10 0.47 8.95 -1.03
CA VAL A 10 -0.50 8.12 -1.78
C VAL A 10 -1.67 7.73 -0.87
N THR A 11 -2.85 8.24 -1.18
CA THR A 11 -4.08 7.99 -0.43
C THR A 11 -5.13 7.49 -1.42
N GLY A 12 -5.59 6.24 -1.24
CA GLY A 12 -6.52 5.54 -2.13
C GLY A 12 -6.15 4.07 -2.39
N CYS A 13 -6.72 3.47 -3.44
CA CYS A 13 -6.53 2.04 -3.80
C CYS A 13 -5.06 1.57 -3.92
N PRO A 14 -4.10 2.37 -4.46
CA PRO A 14 -2.71 1.90 -4.58
C PRO A 14 -2.08 1.62 -3.20
N SER A 15 -2.36 2.44 -2.20
CA SER A 15 -1.83 2.26 -0.84
C SER A 15 -2.38 1.02 -0.16
N VAL A 16 -3.64 0.65 -0.44
CA VAL A 16 -4.23 -0.60 0.05
C VAL A 16 -3.53 -1.81 -0.55
N GLN A 17 -3.23 -1.79 -1.86
CA GLN A 17 -2.50 -2.87 -2.51
C GLN A 17 -1.09 -3.04 -1.93
N LEU A 18 -0.37 -1.93 -1.73
CA LEU A 18 0.97 -1.96 -1.16
C LEU A 18 0.95 -2.45 0.31
N ALA A 19 -0.06 -2.05 1.07
CA ALA A 19 -0.29 -2.52 2.43
C ALA A 19 -0.55 -4.04 2.47
N ALA A 20 -1.33 -4.59 1.54
CA ALA A 20 -1.60 -6.02 1.46
C ALA A 20 -0.40 -6.85 0.99
N TYR A 21 0.40 -6.32 0.07
CA TYR A 21 1.55 -7.06 -0.46
C TYR A 21 2.72 -7.14 0.53
N ARG A 22 2.87 -6.14 1.40
CA ARG A 22 3.94 -6.07 2.41
C ARG A 22 3.96 -7.30 3.37
N PRO A 23 2.86 -7.71 4.03
CA PRO A 23 2.84 -8.92 4.85
C PRO A 23 3.01 -10.18 3.99
N ALA A 24 2.39 -10.26 2.81
CA ALA A 24 2.56 -11.42 1.92
C ALA A 24 4.04 -11.65 1.56
N TRP A 25 4.78 -10.59 1.24
CA TRP A 25 6.21 -10.66 0.96
C TRP A 25 7.05 -11.03 2.20
N SER A 26 6.72 -10.48 3.37
CA SER A 26 7.37 -10.82 4.64
C SER A 26 7.30 -12.33 4.92
N HIS A 27 6.14 -12.95 4.68
CA HIS A 27 5.94 -14.39 4.80
C HIS A 27 6.75 -15.18 3.76
N LEU A 28 6.72 -14.78 2.48
CA LEU A 28 7.44 -15.48 1.41
C LEU A 28 8.97 -15.42 1.57
N ALA A 29 9.48 -14.27 1.99
CA ALA A 29 10.92 -14.04 2.18
C ALA A 29 11.42 -14.46 3.57
N SER A 30 10.53 -14.90 4.48
CA SER A 30 10.85 -15.26 5.87
C SER A 30 11.64 -14.16 6.61
N VAL A 31 11.23 -12.90 6.40
CA VAL A 31 11.82 -11.72 7.05
C VAL A 31 10.78 -11.04 7.93
N PRO A 32 11.15 -10.53 9.12
CA PRO A 32 10.20 -9.85 9.99
C PRO A 32 9.62 -8.60 9.31
N LEU A 33 8.32 -8.37 9.46
CA LEU A 33 7.57 -7.30 8.79
C LEU A 33 8.13 -5.88 9.05
N ASP A 34 8.74 -5.69 10.22
CA ASP A 34 9.41 -4.43 10.62
C ASP A 34 10.62 -4.11 9.72
N ARG A 35 11.23 -5.13 9.10
CA ARG A 35 12.32 -4.99 8.12
C ARG A 35 11.83 -4.85 6.68
N VAL A 36 10.52 -4.88 6.45
CA VAL A 36 9.93 -4.78 5.10
C VAL A 36 9.36 -3.38 4.92
N SER A 37 10.09 -2.57 4.16
CA SER A 37 9.63 -1.23 3.71
C SER A 37 8.95 -1.33 2.35
N ALA A 38 7.94 -0.49 2.13
CA ALA A 38 7.21 -0.44 0.87
C ALA A 38 7.21 0.98 0.29
N ALA A 39 7.37 1.10 -1.03
CA ALA A 39 7.46 2.38 -1.73
C ALA A 39 6.93 2.26 -3.16
N PHE A 40 6.43 3.35 -3.71
CA PHE A 40 6.16 3.51 -5.14
C PHE A 40 7.35 4.18 -5.81
N HIS A 41 7.77 3.65 -6.96
CA HIS A 41 8.80 4.29 -7.77
C HIS A 41 8.22 4.69 -9.13
N TYR A 42 8.17 5.98 -9.40
CA TYR A 42 7.72 6.58 -10.65
C TYR A 42 8.90 6.77 -11.59
N VAL A 43 9.15 5.79 -12.47
CA VAL A 43 10.32 5.77 -13.38
C VAL A 43 10.39 7.01 -14.27
N LEU A 44 9.26 7.45 -14.82
CA LEU A 44 9.21 8.62 -15.69
C LEU A 44 9.59 9.92 -14.96
N LEU A 45 9.29 10.01 -13.67
CA LEU A 45 9.59 11.16 -12.82
C LEU A 45 10.89 10.96 -12.02
N ASN A 46 11.52 9.79 -12.15
CA ASN A 46 12.62 9.31 -11.32
C ASN A 46 12.38 9.54 -9.81
N GLU A 47 11.14 9.36 -9.36
CA GLU A 47 10.70 9.72 -8.01
C GLU A 47 10.30 8.50 -7.20
N THR A 48 10.71 8.42 -5.94
CA THR A 48 10.29 7.34 -5.02
C THR A 48 9.43 7.91 -3.91
N VAL A 49 8.15 7.53 -3.89
CA VAL A 49 7.21 7.94 -2.85
C VAL A 49 7.07 6.82 -1.82
N ARG A 50 7.36 7.15 -0.56
CA ARG A 50 7.20 6.23 0.58
C ARG A 50 5.94 6.61 1.35
N PRO A 51 4.83 5.85 1.23
CA PRO A 51 3.63 6.16 1.98
C PRO A 51 3.84 5.88 3.48
N VAL A 52 3.61 6.90 4.30
CA VAL A 52 3.79 6.85 5.76
C VAL A 52 2.59 6.26 6.51
N ASN A 53 1.43 6.12 5.84
CA ASN A 53 0.18 5.67 6.44
C ASN A 53 -0.34 4.39 5.78
N LEU A 54 0.52 3.38 5.63
CA LEU A 54 0.10 2.06 5.16
C LEU A 54 -0.70 1.36 6.26
N LEU A 55 -1.82 0.75 5.88
CA LEU A 55 -2.59 -0.10 6.79
C LEU A 55 -1.74 -1.30 7.21
N ASP A 56 -1.75 -1.59 8.51
CA ASP A 56 -1.23 -2.85 9.03
C ASP A 56 -2.23 -3.99 8.78
N GLU A 57 -1.84 -5.24 9.04
CA GLU A 57 -2.67 -6.44 8.89
C GLU A 57 -4.07 -6.25 9.49
N ARG A 58 -4.16 -5.74 10.73
CA ARG A 58 -5.44 -5.48 11.39
C ARG A 58 -6.30 -4.46 10.62
N GLY A 59 -5.66 -3.40 10.13
CA GLY A 59 -6.33 -2.36 9.34
C GLY A 59 -6.85 -2.90 8.00
N LEU A 60 -6.13 -3.82 7.39
CA LEU A 60 -6.56 -4.49 6.15
C LEU A 60 -7.77 -5.41 6.40
N VAL A 61 -7.75 -6.19 7.48
CA VAL A 61 -8.88 -7.08 7.84
C VAL A 61 -10.14 -6.25 8.12
N THR A 62 -10.01 -5.14 8.86
CA THR A 62 -11.14 -4.22 9.10
C THR A 62 -11.66 -3.60 7.80
N LEU A 63 -10.76 -3.21 6.90
CA LEU A 63 -11.15 -2.65 5.61
C LEU A 63 -11.95 -3.66 4.78
N VAL A 64 -11.43 -4.88 4.62
CA VAL A 64 -12.11 -5.95 3.87
C VAL A 64 -13.46 -6.32 4.51
N GLY A 65 -13.52 -6.41 5.84
CA GLY A 65 -14.78 -6.71 6.55
C GLY A 65 -15.82 -5.59 6.48
N SER A 66 -15.39 -4.36 6.15
CA SER A 66 -16.30 -3.23 5.93
C SER A 66 -16.81 -3.14 4.49
N VAL A 67 -16.27 -3.94 3.56
CA VAL A 67 -16.78 -4.00 2.19
C VAL A 67 -18.10 -4.78 2.19
N PRO A 68 -19.23 -4.17 1.82
CA PRO A 68 -20.50 -4.88 1.73
C PRO A 68 -20.41 -5.99 0.68
N ALA A 69 -20.90 -7.19 1.01
CA ALA A 69 -21.09 -8.24 0.02
C ALA A 69 -22.08 -7.71 -1.03
N LEU A 70 -21.63 -7.62 -2.28
CA LEU A 70 -22.51 -7.33 -3.41
C LEU A 70 -23.57 -8.44 -3.46
N GLY A 71 -24.78 -8.09 -3.02
CA GLY A 71 -25.98 -8.92 -3.21
C GLY A 71 -26.44 -8.93 -4.65
#